data_AF-A0AAE3ES62-F1
#
_entry.id   AF-A0AAE3ES62-F1
#
_cell.length_a   1.000
_cell.length_b   1.000
_cell.length_c   1.000
_cell.angle_alpha   90.00
_cell.angle_beta   90.00
_cell.angle_gamma   90.00
#
_symmetry.space_group_name_H-M   'P 1'
#
loop_
_entity.id
_entity.type
_entity.pdbx_description
1 polymer ?
#
loop_
_entity_poly.entity_id
_entity_poly.type
_entity_poly.pdbx_seq_one_letter_code
_entity_poly.pdbx_strand_id
1 'polypeptide(L)'
;MKTFFNQLFDYNFYCNKKLIDQCVGIGDVPDRSRLLLSHILNAHNIWNSRILGKQPDYKVFEEHPITSWEDIHYENQRSSFEIIVNAKDFEQRIHYENSSQQAFSNTLGEMLFHIINHSTHHRGQIVADFRNQGLEPPVLDYIFYKR
;
A
#
# COMPACT_ATOMS: atom_id res chain seq x y z
N MET A 1 -20.14 2.01 -2.92
CA MET A 1 -18.80 1.47 -2.59
C MET A 1 -17.79 2.53 -2.09
N LYS A 2 -18.01 3.85 -2.28
CA LYS A 2 -17.10 4.90 -1.78
C LYS A 2 -16.77 4.78 -0.30
N THR A 3 -17.79 4.75 0.57
CA THR A 3 -17.60 4.62 2.02
C THR A 3 -16.84 3.36 2.41
N PHE A 4 -17.13 2.24 1.75
CA PHE A 4 -16.46 0.97 1.98
C PHE A 4 -14.95 1.06 1.67
N PHE A 5 -14.59 1.58 0.50
CA PHE A 5 -13.19 1.75 0.14
C PHE A 5 -12.47 2.79 1.00
N ASN A 6 -13.11 3.93 1.32
CA ASN A 6 -12.53 4.90 2.25
C ASN A 6 -12.16 4.24 3.58
N GLN A 7 -13.08 3.47 4.18
CA GLN A 7 -12.81 2.76 5.44
C GLN A 7 -11.67 1.75 5.34
N LEU A 8 -11.54 1.06 4.19
CA LEU A 8 -10.43 0.12 3.97
C LEU A 8 -9.09 0.84 3.74
N PHE A 9 -9.10 1.97 3.03
CA PHE A 9 -7.90 2.79 2.85
C PHE A 9 -7.48 3.49 4.15
N ASP A 10 -8.42 3.92 5.00
CA ASP A 10 -8.10 4.45 6.32
C ASP A 10 -7.42 3.38 7.19
N TYR A 11 -7.94 2.14 7.16
CA TYR A 11 -7.31 0.99 7.82
C TYR A 11 -5.91 0.71 7.26
N ASN A 12 -5.77 0.68 5.92
CA ASN A 12 -4.49 0.48 5.26
C ASN A 12 -3.48 1.56 5.67
N PHE A 13 -3.91 2.82 5.67
CA PHE A 13 -3.12 3.97 6.08
C PHE A 13 -2.65 3.85 7.52
N TYR A 14 -3.56 3.56 8.44
CA TYR A 14 -3.28 3.39 9.86
C TYR A 14 -2.22 2.31 10.10
N CYS A 15 -2.39 1.14 9.48
CA CYS A 15 -1.47 0.03 9.70
C CYS A 15 -0.08 0.25 9.10
N ASN A 16 -0.02 0.80 7.88
CA ASN A 16 1.26 1.15 7.26
C ASN A 16 1.97 2.24 8.08
N LYS A 17 1.24 3.25 8.58
CA LYS A 17 1.79 4.30 9.45
C LYS A 17 2.36 3.71 10.74
N LYS A 18 1.63 2.81 11.41
CA LYS A 18 2.14 2.09 12.60
C LYS A 18 3.46 1.36 12.35
N LEU A 19 3.58 0.68 11.20
CA LEU A 19 4.82 0.00 10.85
C LEU A 19 5.96 0.97 10.54
N ILE A 20 5.67 2.05 9.79
CA ILE A 20 6.65 3.11 9.52
C ILE A 20 7.15 3.70 10.84
N ASP A 21 6.25 4.06 11.76
CA ASP A 21 6.60 4.66 13.05
C ASP A 21 7.43 3.72 13.92
N GLN A 22 7.10 2.42 13.92
CA GLN A 22 7.89 1.42 14.62
C GLN A 22 9.29 1.28 14.01
N CYS A 23 9.40 1.23 12.68
CA CYS A 23 10.68 1.19 11.98
C CYS A 23 11.55 2.41 12.30
N VAL A 24 10.96 3.61 12.31
CA VAL A 24 11.64 4.85 12.72
C VAL A 24 12.13 4.75 14.17
N GLY A 25 11.29 4.21 15.07
CA GLY A 25 11.61 4.06 16.49
C GLY A 25 12.73 3.07 16.81
N ILE A 26 12.84 1.96 16.07
CA ILE A 26 13.90 0.95 16.30
C ILE A 26 15.25 1.36 15.68
N GLY A 27 15.26 2.24 14.69
CA GLY A 27 16.46 2.75 14.01
C GLY A 27 17.11 1.73 13.06
N ASP A 28 17.47 0.56 13.57
CA ASP A 28 18.05 -0.54 12.80
C ASP A 28 16.97 -1.47 12.25
N VAL A 29 16.34 -1.03 11.17
CA VAL A 29 15.28 -1.79 10.50
C VAL A 29 15.89 -2.97 9.73
N PRO A 30 15.41 -4.21 9.96
CA PRO A 30 15.89 -5.38 9.21
C PRO A 30 15.76 -5.19 7.69
N ASP A 31 16.78 -5.60 6.93
CA ASP A 31 16.85 -5.37 5.48
C ASP A 31 15.63 -5.91 4.72
N ARG A 32 15.16 -7.11 5.11
CA ARG A 32 13.95 -7.70 4.52
C ARG A 32 12.73 -6.81 4.78
N SER A 33 12.57 -6.31 5.99
CA SER A 33 11.48 -5.40 6.35
C SER A 33 11.57 -4.06 5.61
N ARG A 34 12.78 -3.51 5.46
CA ARG A 34 13.04 -2.28 4.69
C ARG A 34 12.64 -2.41 3.21
N LEU A 35 13.04 -3.53 2.59
CA LEU A 35 12.68 -3.85 1.22
C LEU A 35 11.16 -4.00 1.06
N LEU A 36 10.52 -4.74 1.98
CA LEU A 36 9.08 -4.99 1.92
C LEU A 36 8.24 -3.73 2.16
N LEU A 37 8.66 -2.83 3.05
CA LEU A 37 7.98 -1.55 3.27
C LEU A 37 8.07 -0.66 2.03
N SER A 38 9.25 -0.53 1.44
CA SER A 38 9.43 0.17 0.17
C SER A 38 8.55 -0.44 -0.93
N HIS A 39 8.49 -1.77 -0.99
CA HIS A 39 7.64 -2.48 -1.95
C HIS A 39 6.13 -2.22 -1.77
N ILE A 40 5.63 -2.17 -0.53
CA ILE A 40 4.24 -1.79 -0.25
C ILE A 40 3.93 -0.40 -0.83
N LEU A 41 4.81 0.57 -0.60
CA LEU A 41 4.67 1.94 -1.08
C LEU A 41 4.74 2.03 -2.60
N ASN A 42 5.68 1.32 -3.22
CA ASN A 42 5.81 1.25 -4.68
C ASN A 42 4.57 0.64 -5.33
N ALA A 43 4.10 -0.49 -4.80
CA ALA A 43 2.92 -1.17 -5.35
C ALA A 43 1.68 -0.26 -5.28
N HIS A 44 1.48 0.43 -4.16
CA HIS A 44 0.37 1.39 -4.02
C HIS A 44 0.47 2.51 -5.07
N ASN A 45 1.65 3.14 -5.23
CA ASN A 45 1.88 4.16 -6.27
C ASN A 45 1.59 3.63 -7.67
N ILE A 46 2.17 2.48 -8.03
CA ILE A 46 2.02 1.85 -9.35
C ILE A 46 0.55 1.62 -9.68
N TRP A 47 -0.23 1.08 -8.74
CA TRP A 47 -1.64 0.80 -8.98
C TRP A 47 -2.50 2.07 -9.04
N ASN A 48 -2.21 3.09 -8.23
CA ASN A 48 -2.83 4.41 -8.38
C ASN A 48 -2.52 5.01 -9.76
N SER A 49 -1.27 4.96 -10.21
CA SER A 49 -0.85 5.48 -11.52
C SER A 49 -1.54 4.74 -12.66
N ARG A 50 -1.69 3.41 -12.57
CA ARG A 50 -2.48 2.62 -13.53
C ARG A 50 -3.94 3.06 -13.59
N ILE A 51 -4.58 3.26 -12.43
CA ILE A 51 -5.97 3.73 -12.37
C ILE A 51 -6.11 5.11 -13.03
N LEU A 52 -5.12 5.98 -12.84
CA LEU A 52 -5.10 7.33 -13.38
C LEU A 52 -4.58 7.44 -14.82
N GLY A 53 -4.15 6.33 -15.44
CA GLY A 53 -3.56 6.32 -16.78
C GLY A 53 -2.22 7.07 -16.87
N LYS A 54 -1.45 7.11 -15.79
CA LYS A 54 -0.15 7.79 -15.68
C LYS A 54 0.99 6.78 -15.57
N GLN A 55 2.21 7.23 -15.84
CA GLN A 55 3.40 6.45 -15.53
C GLN A 55 3.60 6.38 -14.01
N PRO A 56 3.97 5.22 -13.45
CA PRO A 56 4.37 5.11 -12.06
C PRO A 56 5.62 5.94 -11.76
N ASP A 57 5.70 6.49 -10.55
CA ASP A 57 6.86 7.26 -10.10
C ASP A 57 8.02 6.34 -9.67
N TYR A 58 7.69 5.11 -9.24
CA TYR A 58 8.64 4.15 -8.67
C TYR A 58 8.66 2.82 -9.40
N LYS A 59 9.80 2.13 -9.35
CA LYS A 59 9.91 0.72 -9.79
C LYS A 59 9.41 -0.23 -8.70
N VAL A 60 9.03 -1.45 -9.09
CA VAL A 60 8.44 -2.47 -8.19
C VAL A 60 9.28 -2.73 -6.93
N PHE A 61 10.60 -2.84 -7.08
CA PHE A 61 11.55 -3.11 -6.00
C PHE A 61 12.51 -1.94 -5.75
N GLU A 62 12.05 -0.72 -6.00
CA GLU A 62 12.83 0.47 -5.65
C GLU A 62 12.91 0.60 -4.12
N GLU A 63 14.12 0.68 -3.58
CA GLU A 63 14.32 0.89 -2.15
C GLU A 63 14.33 2.39 -1.81
N HIS A 64 13.59 2.75 -0.78
CA HIS A 64 13.46 4.13 -0.31
C HIS A 64 14.15 4.31 1.03
N PRO A 65 14.79 5.47 1.27
CA PRO A 65 15.27 5.80 2.61
C PRO A 65 14.08 5.90 3.59
N ILE A 66 14.28 5.50 4.85
CA ILE A 66 13.23 5.54 5.89
C ILE A 66 12.62 6.94 6.00
N THR A 67 13.42 7.98 5.81
CA THR A 67 13.00 9.38 5.88
C THR A 67 11.99 9.79 4.82
N SER A 68 11.85 9.05 3.70
CA SER A 68 10.85 9.37 2.67
C SER A 68 9.57 8.53 2.77
N TRP A 69 9.55 7.49 3.61
CA TRP A 69 8.41 6.57 3.67
C TRP A 69 7.10 7.25 4.05
N GLU A 70 7.13 8.21 4.98
CA GLU A 70 5.93 8.92 5.43
C GLU A 70 5.34 9.78 4.31
N ASP A 71 6.17 10.52 3.56
CA ASP A 71 5.73 11.34 2.44
C ASP A 71 5.12 10.49 1.33
N ILE A 72 5.80 9.40 0.94
CA ILE A 72 5.31 8.49 -0.10
C ILE A 72 3.99 7.86 0.32
N HIS A 73 3.88 7.43 1.58
CA HIS A 73 2.66 6.84 2.14
C HIS A 73 1.49 7.82 2.12
N TYR A 74 1.73 9.08 2.48
CA TYR A 74 0.73 10.14 2.46
C TYR A 74 0.24 10.45 1.04
N GLU A 75 1.16 10.61 0.09
CA GLU A 75 0.82 10.90 -1.31
C GLU A 75 0.03 9.76 -1.96
N ASN A 76 0.40 8.51 -1.66
CA ASN A 76 -0.35 7.34 -2.10
C ASN A 76 -1.78 7.32 -1.56
N GLN A 77 -1.97 7.63 -0.27
CA GLN A 77 -3.29 7.72 0.34
C GLN A 77 -4.12 8.85 -0.27
N ARG A 78 -3.52 10.04 -0.42
CA ARG A 78 -4.17 11.20 -1.04
C ARG A 78 -4.67 10.85 -2.45
N SER A 79 -3.82 10.24 -3.27
CA SER A 79 -4.19 9.81 -4.62
C SER A 79 -5.33 8.79 -4.63
N SER A 80 -5.33 7.80 -3.72
CA SER A 80 -6.43 6.82 -3.65
C SER A 80 -7.74 7.47 -3.20
N PHE A 81 -7.70 8.42 -2.27
CA PHE A 81 -8.89 9.17 -1.88
C PHE A 81 -9.45 10.01 -3.03
N GLU A 82 -8.59 10.68 -3.80
CA GLU A 82 -9.00 11.41 -5.00
C GLU A 82 -9.65 10.50 -6.04
N ILE A 83 -9.08 9.32 -6.28
CA ILE A 83 -9.66 8.29 -7.15
C ILE A 83 -11.06 7.90 -6.65
N ILE A 84 -11.22 7.59 -5.37
CA ILE A 84 -12.49 7.13 -4.78
C ILE A 84 -13.57 8.23 -4.81
N VAL A 85 -13.20 9.47 -4.49
CA VAL A 85 -14.11 10.62 -4.49
C VAL A 85 -14.65 10.86 -5.91
N ASN A 86 -13.78 10.78 -6.92
CA ASN A 86 -14.13 11.02 -8.31
C ASN A 86 -14.73 9.79 -9.03
N ALA A 87 -14.67 8.60 -8.42
CA ALA A 87 -15.25 7.39 -8.99
C ALA A 87 -16.75 7.56 -9.25
N LYS A 88 -17.16 7.33 -10.49
CA LYS A 88 -18.58 7.30 -10.92
C LYS A 88 -19.15 5.90 -10.84
N ASP A 89 -18.35 4.91 -11.25
CA ASP A 89 -18.67 3.51 -11.23
C ASP A 89 -17.41 2.72 -10.84
N PHE A 90 -17.56 1.79 -9.91
CA PHE A 90 -16.47 0.93 -9.47
C PHE A 90 -16.36 -0.34 -10.32
N GLU A 91 -17.39 -0.68 -11.09
CA GLU A 91 -17.37 -1.77 -12.07
C GLU A 91 -16.77 -1.33 -13.42
N GLN A 92 -16.44 -0.04 -13.57
CA GLN A 92 -15.73 0.47 -14.73
C GLN A 92 -14.42 -0.29 -14.92
N ARG A 93 -14.25 -0.87 -16.11
CA ARG A 93 -12.99 -1.54 -16.50
C ARG A 93 -11.93 -0.51 -16.84
N ILE A 94 -10.73 -0.71 -16.29
CA ILE A 94 -9.54 0.07 -16.58
C ILE A 94 -8.56 -0.85 -17.30
N HIS A 95 -8.08 -0.40 -18.45
CA HIS A 95 -7.06 -1.10 -19.23
C HIS A 95 -5.68 -0.59 -18.81
N TYR A 96 -4.74 -1.51 -18.63
CA TYR A 96 -3.36 -1.19 -18.27
C TYR A 96 -2.41 -2.24 -18.82
N GLU A 97 -1.13 -1.89 -18.91
CA GLU A 97 -0.06 -2.82 -19.24
C GLU A 97 0.75 -3.18 -17.99
N ASN A 98 1.19 -4.43 -17.90
CA ASN A 98 2.16 -4.82 -16.89
C ASN A 98 3.60 -4.44 -17.35
N SER A 99 4.59 -4.69 -16.49
CA SER A 99 6.00 -4.43 -16.79
C SER A 99 6.54 -5.21 -18.01
N SER A 100 5.82 -6.25 -18.45
CA SER A 100 6.14 -7.06 -19.63
C SER A 100 5.36 -6.62 -20.87
N GLN A 101 4.75 -5.42 -20.86
CA GLN A 101 3.94 -4.86 -21.95
C GLN A 101 2.73 -5.73 -22.34
N GLN A 102 2.28 -6.60 -21.43
CA GLN A 102 1.07 -7.38 -21.64
C GLN A 102 -0.13 -6.57 -21.18
N ALA A 103 -1.15 -6.49 -22.03
CA ALA A 103 -2.38 -5.77 -21.75
C ALA A 103 -3.32 -6.57 -20.84
N PHE A 104 -3.86 -5.91 -19.82
CA PHE A 104 -4.84 -6.45 -18.89
C PHE A 104 -6.01 -5.48 -18.73
N SER A 105 -7.09 -5.96 -18.10
CA SER A 105 -8.17 -5.11 -17.64
C SER A 105 -8.80 -5.65 -16.36
N ASN A 106 -9.07 -4.75 -15.44
CA ASN A 106 -9.74 -5.03 -14.17
C ASN A 106 -10.75 -3.93 -13.87
N THR A 107 -11.73 -4.21 -13.01
CA THR A 107 -12.61 -3.14 -12.53
C THR A 107 -11.87 -2.22 -11.56
N LEU A 108 -12.30 -0.96 -11.45
CA LEU A 108 -11.75 -0.03 -10.46
C LEU A 108 -11.83 -0.62 -9.04
N GLY A 109 -12.94 -1.26 -8.68
CA GLY A 109 -13.12 -1.91 -7.38
C GLY A 109 -12.09 -3.02 -7.13
N GLU A 110 -11.83 -3.88 -8.12
CA GLU A 110 -10.81 -4.93 -8.04
C GLU A 110 -9.41 -4.35 -7.81
N MET A 111 -9.04 -3.30 -8.56
CA MET A 111 -7.73 -2.65 -8.44
C MET A 111 -7.54 -1.99 -7.07
N LEU A 112 -8.56 -1.27 -6.58
CA LEU A 112 -8.53 -0.65 -5.25
C LEU A 112 -8.41 -1.70 -4.14
N PHE A 113 -9.20 -2.78 -4.20
CA PHE A 113 -9.10 -3.88 -3.24
C PHE A 113 -7.73 -4.57 -3.29
N HIS A 114 -7.17 -4.74 -4.48
CA HIS A 114 -5.83 -5.31 -4.65
C HIS A 114 -4.77 -4.50 -3.89
N ILE A 115 -4.77 -3.17 -3.96
CA ILE A 115 -3.83 -2.31 -3.22
C ILE A 115 -3.85 -2.64 -1.71
N ILE A 116 -5.05 -2.71 -1.12
CA ILE A 116 -5.26 -2.97 0.31
C ILE A 116 -4.84 -4.40 0.68
N ASN A 117 -5.23 -5.37 -0.14
CA ASN A 117 -4.95 -6.79 0.13
C ASN A 117 -3.45 -7.11 -0.06
N HIS A 118 -2.82 -6.53 -1.08
CA HIS A 118 -1.37 -6.64 -1.32
C HIS A 118 -0.57 -6.06 -0.15
N SER A 119 -0.99 -4.89 0.35
CA SER A 119 -0.39 -4.31 1.55
C SER A 119 -0.55 -5.24 2.76
N THR A 120 -1.74 -5.82 2.98
CA THR A 120 -1.98 -6.80 4.07
C THR A 120 -1.04 -8.01 3.97
N HIS A 121 -0.87 -8.56 2.76
CA HIS A 121 0.02 -9.70 2.53
C HIS A 121 1.46 -9.40 2.95
N HIS A 122 2.03 -8.27 2.51
CA HIS A 122 3.41 -7.92 2.84
C HIS A 122 3.58 -7.43 4.28
N ARG A 123 2.57 -6.78 4.88
CA ARG A 123 2.56 -6.51 6.32
C ARG A 123 2.69 -7.78 7.15
N GLY A 124 2.02 -8.86 6.75
CA GLY A 124 2.18 -10.17 7.38
C GLY A 124 3.61 -10.70 7.32
N GLN A 125 4.31 -10.49 6.19
CA GLN A 125 5.71 -10.87 6.05
C GLN A 125 6.64 -10.01 6.92
N ILE A 126 6.41 -8.70 7.01
CA ILE A 126 7.18 -7.78 7.87
C ILE A 126 6.99 -8.16 9.35
N VAL A 127 5.75 -8.42 9.77
CA VAL A 127 5.42 -8.84 11.12
C VAL A 127 6.10 -10.17 11.49
N ALA A 128 6.18 -11.12 10.54
CA ALA A 128 6.92 -12.36 10.75
C ALA A 128 8.44 -12.12 10.85
N ASP A 129 8.98 -11.24 10.02
CA ASP A 129 10.40 -10.86 10.05
C ASP A 129 10.78 -10.19 11.37
N PHE A 130 9.96 -9.27 11.86
CA PHE A 130 10.15 -8.64 13.18
C PHE A 130 10.28 -9.67 14.29
N ARG A 131 9.37 -10.66 14.35
CA ARG A 131 9.44 -11.74 15.35
C ARG A 131 10.72 -12.56 15.23
N ASN A 132 11.15 -12.87 14.00
CA ASN A 132 12.39 -13.61 13.77
C ASN A 132 13.64 -12.85 14.24
N GLN A 133 13.57 -11.51 14.26
CA GLN A 133 14.62 -10.63 14.77
C GLN A 133 14.46 -10.28 16.26
N GLY A 134 13.51 -10.91 16.96
CA GLY A 134 13.25 -10.65 18.38
C GLY A 134 12.54 -9.31 18.67
N LEU A 135 11.94 -8.69 17.65
CA LEU A 135 11.14 -7.46 17.77
C LEU A 135 9.66 -7.81 17.97
N GLU A 136 8.98 -7.08 18.86
CA GLU A 136 7.53 -7.23 19.06
C GLU A 136 6.76 -6.45 17.97
N PRO A 137 5.99 -7.11 17.10
CA PRO A 137 5.28 -6.43 16.02
C PRO A 137 4.03 -5.68 16.52
N PRO A 138 3.55 -4.67 15.77
CA PRO A 138 2.34 -3.96 16.15
C PRO A 138 1.11 -4.84 15.87
N VAL A 139 0.03 -4.61 16.63
CA VAL A 139 -1.27 -5.22 16.33
C VAL A 139 -1.89 -4.50 15.13
N LEU A 140 -2.14 -5.25 14.06
CA LEU A 140 -2.60 -4.72 12.78
C LEU A 140 -3.93 -5.28 12.30
N ASP A 141 -4.61 -6.16 13.05
CA ASP A 141 -5.88 -6.72 12.56
C ASP A 141 -6.99 -5.67 12.48
N TYR A 142 -7.82 -5.79 11.45
CA TYR A 142 -8.90 -4.85 11.15
C TYR A 142 -9.88 -4.68 12.31
N ILE A 143 -10.19 -5.74 13.07
CA ILE A 143 -11.14 -5.66 14.17
C ILE A 143 -10.63 -4.83 15.35
N PHE A 144 -9.30 -4.79 15.56
CA PHE A 144 -8.70 -3.91 16.57
C PHE A 144 -8.71 -2.45 16.11
N TYR A 145 -8.52 -2.19 14.81
CA TYR A 145 -8.63 -0.84 14.26
C TYR A 145 -10.05 -0.26 14.36
N LYS A 146 -11.08 -1.12 14.29
CA LYS A 146 -12.50 -0.69 14.34
C LYS A 146 -13.07 -0.48 15.75
N ARG A 147 -12.29 -0.75 16.79
CA ARG A 147 -12.69 -0.58 18.20
C ARG A 147 -12.03 0.66 18.77
#